data_AF-A0A484GUN8-F1
#
_entry.id   AF-A0A484GUN8-F1
#
_cell.length_a   1.000
_cell.length_b   1.000
_cell.length_c   1.000
_cell.angle_alpha   90.00
_cell.angle_beta   90.00
_cell.angle_gamma   90.00
#
_symmetry.space_group_name_H-M   'P 1'
#
loop_
_entity.id
_entity.type
_entity.pdbx_description
1 polymer ?
#
loop_
_entity_poly.entity_id
_entity_poly.type
_entity_poly.pdbx_seq_one_letter_code
_entity_poly.pdbx_strand_id
1 'polypeptide(L)' 'FMKKLSLKLNGGRHVQGILQEFDPFMNLVTGECVEMATTGQQNNTEMVVI' A
#
# COMPACT_ATOMS: atom_id res chain seq x y z
N PHE A 1 -6.06 -7.31 -15.51
CA PHE A 1 -6.87 -6.22 -14.92
C PHE A 1 -6.18 -5.80 -13.63
N MET A 2 -5.48 -4.66 -13.64
CA MET A 2 -4.76 -4.17 -12.45
C MET A 2 -5.77 -3.59 -11.46
N LYS A 3 -5.75 -4.04 -10.21
CA LYS A 3 -6.65 -3.55 -9.17
C LYS A 3 -5.94 -2.50 -8.31
N LYS A 4 -6.50 -1.30 -8.25
CA LYS A 4 -6.12 -0.29 -7.27
C LYS A 4 -6.65 -0.68 -5.90
N LEU A 5 -5.81 -0.58 -4.88
CA LEU A 5 -6.14 -0.79 -3.48
C LEU A 5 -5.88 0.48 -2.68
N SER A 6 -6.65 0.64 -1.61
CA SER A 6 -6.42 1.63 -0.56
C SER A 6 -6.45 0.89 0.77
N LEU A 7 -5.32 0.84 1.46
CA LEU A 7 -5.13 0.10 2.70
C LEU A 7 -4.88 1.06 3.85
N LYS A 8 -5.58 0.85 4.96
CA LYS A 8 -5.28 1.51 6.23
C LYS A 8 -4.30 0.64 6.99
N LEU A 9 -3.13 1.19 7.28
CA LEU A 9 -2.10 0.53 8.06
C LEU A 9 -2.18 0.94 9.53
N ASN A 10 -1.51 0.15 10.37
CA ASN A 10 -1.31 0.48 11.76
C ASN A 10 -0.57 1.83 11.92
N GLY A 11 -0.82 2.50 13.05
CA GLY A 11 -0.23 3.82 13.33
C GLY A 11 -0.87 4.96 12.54
N GLY A 12 -2.06 4.77 11.97
CA GLY A 12 -2.81 5.81 11.26
C GLY A 12 -2.30 6.14 9.85
N ARG A 13 -1.40 5.30 9.31
CA ARG A 13 -0.86 5.45 7.95
C ARG A 13 -1.80 4.85 6.92
N HIS A 14 -1.76 5.36 5.71
CA HIS A 14 -2.56 4.86 4.59
C HIS A 14 -1.64 4.57 3.40
N VAL A 15 -1.93 3.52 2.64
CA VAL A 15 -1.22 3.21 1.39
C VAL A 15 -2.23 3.07 0.26
N GLN A 16 -1.95 3.71 -0.87
CA GLN A 16 -2.64 3.45 -2.13
C GLN A 16 -1.66 2.87 -3.14
N GLY A 17 -2.07 1.85 -3.90
CA GLY A 17 -1.20 1.22 -4.89
C GLY A 17 -1.93 0.21 -5.76
N ILE A 18 -1.19 -0.49 -6.62
CA ILE A 18 -1.67 -1.55 -7.51
C ILE A 18 -1.37 -2.91 -6.88
N LEU A 19 -2.40 -3.74 -6.69
CA LEU A 19 -2.21 -5.12 -6.24
C LEU A 19 -1.46 -5.94 -7.29
N GLN A 20 -0.31 -6.48 -6.90
CA GLN A 20 0.47 -7.40 -7.73
C GLN A 20 0.26 -8.85 -7.28
N GLU A 21 0.45 -9.13 -5.98
CA GLU A 21 0.30 -10.47 -5.40
C GLU A 21 -0.34 -10.39 -4.01
N PHE A 22 -1.05 -11.45 -3.61
CA PHE A 22 -1.52 -11.65 -2.24
C PHE A 22 -1.51 -13.14 -1.90
N ASP A 23 -1.32 -13.45 -0.62
CA ASP A 23 -1.42 -14.83 -0.12
C ASP A 23 -2.62 -15.00 0.85
N PRO A 24 -2.98 -16.25 1.23
CA PRO A 24 -4.07 -16.51 2.17
C PRO A 24 -3.87 -15.96 3.59
N PHE A 25 -2.65 -15.54 3.94
CA PHE A 25 -2.31 -14.92 5.22
C PHE A 25 -2.38 -13.39 5.16
N MET A 26 -2.83 -12.84 4.03
CA MET A 26 -2.98 -11.41 3.73
C MET A 26 -1.66 -10.65 3.60
N ASN A 27 -0.54 -11.31 3.35
CA ASN A 27 0.65 -10.59 2.89
C ASN A 27 0.37 -10.05 1.48
N LEU A 28 0.63 -8.76 1.27
CA LEU A 28 0.28 -8.06 0.03
C LEU A 28 1.52 -7.48 -0.62
N VAL A 29 1.72 -7.75 -1.91
CA VAL A 29 2.68 -7.04 -2.75
C VAL A 29 1.92 -5.98 -3.53
N THR A 30 2.21 -4.72 -3.24
CA THR A 30 1.62 -3.57 -3.94
C THR A 30 2.70 -2.78 -4.67
N GLY A 31 2.47 -2.50 -5.95
CA GLY A 31 3.32 -1.65 -6.77
C GLY A 31 2.77 -0.23 -6.95
N GLU A 32 3.58 0.69 -7.43
CA GLU A 32 3.21 2.10 -7.68
C GLU A 32 2.52 2.74 -6.47
N CYS A 33 3.16 2.62 -5.30
CA CYS A 33 2.55 2.97 -4.03
C CYS A 33 2.76 4.44 -3.65
N VAL A 34 1.77 5.01 -3.00
CA VAL A 34 1.88 6.26 -2.24
C VAL A 34 1.49 5.97 -0.80
N GLU A 35 2.45 6.11 0.11
CA GLU A 35 2.20 6.08 1.55
C GLU A 35 1.85 7.49 2.04
N MET A 36 0.78 7.60 2.81
CA MET A 36 0.34 8.81 3.47
C MET A 36 0.59 8.63 4.98
N ALA A 37 1.57 9.37 5.50
CA ALA A 37 1.89 9.38 6.91
C ALA A 37 0.90 10.26 7.70
N THR A 38 0.82 10.04 9.01
CA THR A 38 -0.04 10.81 9.91
C THR A 38 0.32 12.30 9.98
N THR A 39 1.54 12.66 9.61
CA THR A 39 2.02 14.05 9.51
C THR A 39 1.52 14.76 8.24
N GLY A 40 0.79 14.07 7.36
CA GLY A 40 0.37 14.56 6.05
C GLY A 40 1.44 14.42 4.96
N GLN A 41 2.63 13.93 5.30
CA GLN A 41 3.67 13.62 4.33
C GLN A 41 3.23 12.47 3.42
N GLN A 42 3.51 12.62 2.12
CA GLN A 42 3.33 11.57 1.12
C GLN A 42 4.69 11.06 0.65
N ASN A 43 4.87 9.74 0.71
CA ASN A 43 6.07 9.06 0.24
C ASN A 43 5.70 8.17 -0.94
N ASN A 44 6.27 8.45 -2.10
CA ASN A 44 6.13 7.58 -3.27
C ASN A 44 7.09 6.41 -3.12
N THR A 45 6.62 5.20 -3.38
CA THR A 45 7.43 3.98 -3.29
C THR A 45 7.06 3.04 -4.43
N GLU A 46 8.06 2.44 -5.05
CA GLU A 46 7.84 1.58 -6.21
C GLU A 46 7.12 0.28 -5.84
N MET A 47 7.51 -0.33 -4.72
CA MET A 47 6.93 -1.58 -4.23
C MET A 47 6.91 -1.60 -2.71
N VAL A 48 5.80 -2.03 -2.13
CA VAL A 48 5.64 -2.25 -0.70
C VAL A 48 5.12 -3.66 -0.46
N VAL A 49 5.74 -4.35 0.49
CA VAL A 49 5.21 -5.59 1.06
C VAL A 49 4.58 -5.25 2.40
N ILE A 50 3.30 -5.60 2.56
CA ILE A 50 2.48 -5.28 3.74
C ILE A 50 2.10 -6.58 4.43
#